data_AF-A0A952TBQ0-F1
#
_entry.id   AF-A0A952TBQ0-F1
#
_cell.length_a   1.000
_cell.length_b   1.000
_cell.length_c   1.000
_cell.angle_alpha   90.00
_cell.angle_beta   90.00
_cell.angle_gamma   90.00
#
_symmetry.space_group_name_H-M   'P 1'
#
loop_
_entity.id
_entity.type
_entity.pdbx_description
1 polymer ?
#
loop_
_entity_poly.entity_id
_entity_poly.type
_entity_poly.pdbx_seq_one_letter_code
_entity_poly.pdbx_strand_id
1 'polypeptide(L)'
;MKILFSFTLIALILFTTVLSLTGCSCKCEEENNEYPFPSHIFAESENLIIAKTGSEFFKDYIIFDPIHSKNIENFYELRYKINITDKPYFKGEIVIYVDSSGRILKDKNIIGIPDCFSDEANCDFNIDEEQAKAIASDAGLDSGVKAWKTGILWNGKYNKYLWHIISTTFEAGGNERYIARGKEILIEPSNGKVLEINDWNIR
;
A
#
# COMPACT_ATOMS: atom_id res chain seq x y z
N MET A 1 -18.78 -17.96 85.27
CA MET A 1 -20.13 -17.37 85.41
C MET A 1 -19.97 -15.96 85.99
N LYS A 2 -20.72 -14.97 85.46
CA LYS A 2 -20.50 -13.49 85.50
C LYS A 2 -19.58 -13.03 84.36
N ILE A 3 -20.05 -12.58 83.19
CA ILE A 3 -21.04 -11.55 82.79
C ILE A 3 -20.55 -10.11 83.04
N LEU A 4 -20.16 -9.49 81.90
CA LEU A 4 -20.41 -8.11 81.43
C LEU A 4 -19.53 -6.91 81.81
N PHE A 5 -19.35 -6.08 80.76
CA PHE A 5 -18.97 -4.64 80.69
C PHE A 5 -17.50 -4.33 81.09
N SER A 6 -16.77 -3.42 80.46
CA SER A 6 -17.14 -2.18 79.80
C SER A 6 -16.01 -1.70 78.86
N PHE A 7 -16.40 -0.80 78.00
CA PHE A 7 -15.73 -0.14 76.90
C PHE A 7 -14.42 0.60 77.23
N THR A 8 -13.63 0.70 76.15
CA THR A 8 -12.69 1.78 75.77
C THR A 8 -11.40 1.94 76.57
N LEU A 9 -10.29 1.48 75.97
CA LEU A 9 -9.02 2.21 76.07
C LEU A 9 -8.12 1.95 74.84
N ILE A 10 -8.09 2.97 73.96
CA ILE A 10 -6.87 3.52 73.34
C ILE A 10 -6.16 2.70 72.24
N ALA A 11 -6.41 3.17 71.00
CA ALA A 11 -5.41 3.57 70.01
C ALA A 11 -4.07 2.81 69.96
N LEU A 12 -4.02 1.76 69.14
CA LEU A 12 -2.88 1.30 68.32
C LEU A 12 -3.41 0.00 67.71
N ILE A 13 -3.84 -0.06 66.45
CA ILE A 13 -2.98 -0.36 65.32
C ILE A 13 -3.78 0.10 64.09
N LEU A 14 -3.56 1.34 63.68
CA LEU A 14 -3.65 1.68 62.27
C LEU A 14 -2.44 1.03 61.59
N PHE A 15 -2.65 0.66 60.32
CA PHE A 15 -1.65 0.24 59.35
C PHE A 15 -1.25 -1.25 59.36
N THR A 16 -1.23 -1.78 58.13
CA THR A 16 -0.82 -3.13 57.71
C THR A 16 -1.91 -4.19 57.95
N THR A 17 -2.74 -4.51 56.96
CA THR A 17 -2.31 -5.32 55.82
C THR A 17 -3.27 -5.09 54.65
N VAL A 18 -2.91 -4.10 53.81
CA VAL A 18 -3.48 -3.94 52.47
C VAL A 18 -2.92 -5.07 51.61
N LEU A 19 -3.83 -5.86 51.07
CA LEU A 19 -3.75 -6.66 49.85
C LEU A 19 -2.33 -7.10 49.43
N SER A 20 -1.98 -8.34 49.78
CA SER A 20 -1.04 -9.14 49.00
C SER A 20 -1.73 -9.60 47.71
N LEU A 21 -2.04 -8.67 46.81
CA LEU A 21 -2.07 -8.99 45.39
C LEU A 21 -0.63 -8.88 44.94
N THR A 22 0.04 -10.03 44.90
CA THR A 22 1.24 -10.22 44.09
C THR A 22 0.86 -9.90 42.65
N GLY A 23 0.98 -8.62 42.28
CA GLY A 23 1.15 -8.24 40.90
C GLY A 23 2.39 -8.96 40.45
N CYS A 24 2.23 -10.01 39.66
CA CYS A 24 3.25 -10.36 38.69
C CYS A 24 3.53 -9.05 37.95
N SER A 25 4.68 -8.43 38.25
CA SER A 25 5.34 -7.56 37.31
C SER A 25 5.74 -8.45 36.14
N CYS A 26 4.76 -8.82 35.31
CA CYS A 26 5.05 -9.00 33.91
C CYS A 26 5.67 -7.67 33.51
N LYS A 27 6.99 -7.65 33.35
CA LYS A 27 7.58 -6.75 32.38
C LYS A 27 6.77 -7.03 31.12
N CYS A 28 5.87 -6.12 30.78
CA CYS A 28 5.56 -5.92 29.38
C CYS A 28 6.91 -5.52 28.81
N GLU A 29 7.67 -6.51 28.39
CA GLU A 29 8.70 -6.31 27.40
C GLU A 29 7.90 -5.78 26.23
N GLU A 30 7.82 -4.46 26.13
CA GLU A 30 7.54 -3.82 24.87
C GLU A 30 8.59 -4.45 23.96
N GLU A 31 8.17 -5.39 23.13
CA GLU A 31 8.86 -5.66 21.89
C GLU A 31 8.95 -4.29 21.23
N ASN A 32 10.07 -3.60 21.44
CA ASN A 32 10.63 -2.73 20.46
C ASN A 32 10.80 -3.63 19.24
N ASN A 33 9.73 -3.74 18.45
CA ASN A 33 9.82 -4.03 17.03
C ASN A 33 10.59 -2.85 16.46
N GLU A 34 11.89 -2.85 16.72
CA GLU A 34 12.85 -1.90 16.19
C GLU A 34 12.70 -2.05 14.69
N TYR A 35 12.05 -1.05 14.10
CA TYR A 35 11.76 -1.02 12.69
C TYR A 35 13.07 -1.26 11.95
N PRO A 36 13.17 -2.18 10.98
CA PRO A 36 14.46 -2.58 10.39
C PRO A 36 15.13 -1.46 9.58
N PHE A 37 14.52 -0.28 9.56
CA PHE A 37 14.95 0.90 8.83
C PHE A 37 15.11 2.10 9.78
N PRO A 38 16.24 2.83 9.73
CA PRO A 38 16.44 4.04 10.50
C PRO A 38 15.40 5.11 10.17
N SER A 39 14.80 5.76 11.17
CA SER A 39 13.68 6.71 10.97
C SER A 39 14.04 7.92 10.11
N HIS A 40 15.31 8.32 10.03
CA HIS A 40 15.72 9.49 9.26
C HIS A 40 15.60 9.29 7.74
N ILE A 41 15.49 8.05 7.25
CA ILE A 41 15.48 7.77 5.80
C ILE A 41 14.13 8.09 5.13
N PHE A 42 13.08 8.34 5.92
CA PHE A 42 11.71 8.50 5.41
C PHE A 42 11.34 9.95 5.07
N ALA A 43 11.97 10.93 5.72
CA ALA A 43 11.48 12.30 5.70
C ALA A 43 11.40 12.89 4.28
N GLU A 44 12.43 12.70 3.46
CA GLU A 44 12.45 13.26 2.10
C GLU A 44 11.49 12.54 1.15
N SER A 45 11.37 11.21 1.26
CA SER A 45 10.46 10.42 0.44
C SER A 45 8.99 10.71 0.77
N GLU A 46 8.64 10.80 2.05
CA GLU A 46 7.29 11.15 2.49
C GLU A 46 6.91 12.56 2.08
N ASN A 47 7.82 13.54 2.23
CA ASN A 47 7.60 14.90 1.77
C ASN A 47 7.35 14.97 0.25
N LEU A 48 8.08 14.18 -0.55
CA LEU A 48 7.84 14.11 -1.99
C LEU A 48 6.46 13.52 -2.32
N ILE A 49 6.07 12.44 -1.62
CA ILE A 49 4.74 11.83 -1.82
C ILE A 49 3.66 12.85 -1.46
N ILE A 50 3.73 13.45 -0.27
CA ILE A 50 2.79 14.48 0.20
C ILE A 50 2.72 15.66 -0.77
N ALA A 51 3.84 16.11 -1.32
CA ALA A 51 3.86 17.21 -2.28
C ALA A 51 3.12 16.90 -3.59
N LYS A 52 3.07 15.62 -3.99
CA LYS A 52 2.36 15.17 -5.20
C LYS A 52 0.91 14.78 -4.93
N THR A 53 0.62 14.19 -3.77
CA THR A 53 -0.68 13.61 -3.47
C THR A 53 -1.55 14.44 -2.53
N GLY A 54 -0.95 15.35 -1.78
CA GLY A 54 -1.58 16.01 -0.64
C GLY A 54 -1.46 15.18 0.64
N SER A 55 -1.54 15.87 1.77
CA SER A 55 -1.35 15.29 3.11
C SER A 55 -2.47 14.35 3.52
N GLU A 56 -3.71 14.65 3.14
CA GLU A 56 -4.87 13.80 3.46
C GLU A 56 -4.77 12.46 2.71
N PHE A 57 -4.51 12.50 1.40
CA PHE A 57 -4.32 11.28 0.60
C PHE A 57 -3.18 10.40 1.14
N PHE A 58 -2.04 11.02 1.50
CA PHE A 58 -0.92 10.28 2.09
C PHE A 58 -1.32 9.58 3.38
N LYS A 59 -1.92 10.32 4.32
CA LYS A 59 -2.31 9.81 5.63
C LYS A 59 -3.36 8.69 5.54
N ASP A 60 -4.33 8.85 4.65
CA ASP A 60 -5.50 7.98 4.61
C ASP A 60 -5.27 6.72 3.76
N TYR A 61 -4.42 6.80 2.74
CA TYR A 61 -4.28 5.74 1.74
C TYR A 61 -2.87 5.19 1.54
N ILE A 62 -1.81 5.86 2.03
CA ILE A 62 -0.43 5.43 1.78
C ILE A 62 0.17 4.81 3.04
N ILE A 63 0.64 3.57 2.91
CA ILE A 63 1.19 2.79 4.02
C ILE A 63 2.56 2.27 3.63
N PHE A 64 3.57 2.49 4.46
CA PHE A 64 4.88 1.90 4.24
C PHE A 64 4.83 0.37 4.26
N ASP A 65 5.57 -0.27 3.35
CA ASP A 65 5.68 -1.71 3.23
C ASP A 65 7.06 -2.19 3.69
N PRO A 66 7.24 -2.56 4.97
CA PRO A 66 8.52 -3.01 5.49
C PRO A 66 8.94 -4.38 4.94
N ILE A 67 7.98 -5.18 4.46
CA ILE A 67 8.23 -6.55 3.98
C ILE A 67 8.94 -6.53 2.63
N HIS A 68 8.58 -5.57 1.77
CA HIS A 68 9.15 -5.46 0.43
C HIS A 68 10.21 -4.37 0.30
N SER A 69 10.31 -3.47 1.27
CA SER A 69 11.41 -2.51 1.36
C SER A 69 12.74 -3.21 1.66
N LYS A 70 13.86 -2.64 1.19
CA LYS A 70 15.18 -3.28 1.28
C LYS A 70 16.26 -2.28 1.64
N ASN A 71 17.21 -2.72 2.47
CA ASN A 71 18.53 -2.13 2.55
C ASN A 71 19.40 -2.78 1.46
N ILE A 72 19.96 -1.96 0.57
CA ILE A 72 20.80 -2.39 -0.54
C ILE A 72 22.14 -1.68 -0.43
N GLU A 73 23.08 -2.32 0.28
CA GLU A 73 24.44 -1.84 0.53
C GLU A 73 24.51 -0.38 1.02
N ASN A 74 24.53 0.57 0.08
CA ASN A 74 24.73 2.00 0.32
C ASN A 74 23.43 2.84 0.23
N PHE A 75 22.29 2.22 -0.06
CA PHE A 75 21.01 2.91 -0.21
C PHE A 75 19.84 2.03 0.24
N TYR A 76 18.66 2.64 0.33
CA TYR A 76 17.42 1.97 0.66
C TYR A 76 16.45 2.05 -0.51
N GLU A 77 15.76 0.94 -0.77
CA GLU A 77 14.56 0.89 -1.60
C GLU A 77 13.36 0.92 -0.66
N LEU A 78 12.67 2.05 -0.62
CA LEU A 78 11.47 2.26 0.20
C LEU A 78 10.24 2.00 -0.66
N ARG A 79 9.40 1.08 -0.19
CA ARG A 79 8.14 0.74 -0.84
C ARG A 79 6.97 1.17 0.02
N TYR A 80 5.96 1.74 -0.62
CA TYR A 80 4.71 2.09 0.00
C TYR A 80 3.57 1.50 -0.82
N LYS A 81 2.52 1.04 -0.14
CA LYS A 81 1.27 0.61 -0.76
C LYS A 81 0.29 1.77 -0.76
N ILE A 82 -0.45 1.91 -1.85
CA ILE A 82 -1.63 2.77 -1.89
C ILE A 82 -2.86 1.86 -1.76
N ASN A 83 -3.63 2.04 -0.70
CA ASN A 83 -4.82 1.27 -0.39
C ASN A 83 -6.00 2.22 -0.15
N ILE A 84 -6.92 2.28 -1.12
CA ILE A 84 -8.11 3.12 -1.05
C ILE A 84 -9.27 2.24 -0.60
N THR A 85 -9.70 2.40 0.65
CA THR A 85 -10.61 1.46 1.34
C THR A 85 -11.95 1.25 0.60
N ASP A 86 -12.51 2.31 0.01
CA ASP A 86 -13.76 2.27 -0.76
C ASP A 86 -13.57 1.77 -2.20
N LYS A 87 -12.32 1.52 -2.64
CA LYS A 87 -11.96 1.10 -4.00
C LYS A 87 -11.05 -0.13 -3.98
N PRO A 88 -11.55 -1.30 -3.55
CA PRO A 88 -10.74 -2.51 -3.31
C PRO A 88 -10.09 -3.11 -4.57
N TYR A 89 -10.55 -2.70 -5.76
CA TYR A 89 -9.95 -3.06 -7.05
C TYR A 89 -8.66 -2.28 -7.34
N PHE A 90 -8.44 -1.13 -6.69
CA PHE A 90 -7.22 -0.36 -6.83
C PHE A 90 -6.15 -0.83 -5.84
N LYS A 91 -4.97 -1.18 -6.34
CA LYS A 91 -3.79 -1.52 -5.55
C LYS A 91 -2.57 -0.84 -6.16
N GLY A 92 -2.15 0.27 -5.56
CA GLY A 92 -0.98 1.01 -5.98
C GLY A 92 0.26 0.60 -5.20
N GLU A 93 1.42 0.78 -5.82
CA GLU A 93 2.73 0.69 -5.18
C GLU A 93 3.58 1.89 -5.58
N ILE A 94 4.18 2.55 -4.58
CA ILE A 94 5.19 3.59 -4.73
C ILE A 94 6.56 3.00 -4.41
N VAL A 95 7.55 3.28 -5.25
CA VAL A 95 8.95 2.91 -5.01
C VAL A 95 9.82 4.15 -5.08
N ILE A 96 10.55 4.43 -3.99
CA ILE A 96 11.50 5.54 -3.88
C ILE A 96 12.83 5.00 -3.38
N TYR A 97 13.92 5.54 -3.90
CA TYR A 97 15.27 5.18 -3.50
C TYR A 97 15.92 6.33 -2.74
N VAL A 98 16.51 6.05 -1.58
CA VAL A 98 17.21 7.05 -0.76
C VAL A 98 18.59 6.57 -0.34
N ASP A 99 19.56 7.49 -0.23
CA ASP A 99 20.89 7.18 0.30
C ASP A 99 20.88 6.89 1.81
N SER A 100 22.02 6.55 2.38
CA SER A 100 22.15 6.26 3.82
C SER A 100 21.82 7.44 4.74
N SER A 101 21.79 8.68 4.21
CA SER A 101 21.36 9.89 4.92
C SER A 101 19.88 10.24 4.71
N GLY A 102 19.14 9.44 3.92
CA GLY A 102 17.72 9.66 3.63
C GLY A 102 17.43 10.58 2.44
N ARG A 103 18.44 10.93 1.63
CA ARG A 103 18.25 11.81 0.46
C ARG A 103 17.85 11.01 -0.77
N ILE A 104 16.96 11.54 -1.59
CA ILE A 104 16.47 10.84 -2.78
C ILE A 104 17.58 10.67 -3.83
N LEU A 105 17.73 9.44 -4.33
CA LEU A 105 18.65 9.09 -5.41
C LEU A 105 18.04 9.46 -6.77
N LYS A 106 18.52 10.57 -7.35
CA LYS A 106 17.99 11.16 -8.60
C LYS A 106 18.28 10.33 -9.86
N ASP A 107 19.29 9.47 -9.80
CA ASP A 107 19.69 8.56 -10.88
C ASP A 107 18.82 7.28 -10.92
N LYS A 108 17.94 7.09 -9.93
CA LYS A 108 16.99 5.98 -9.89
C LYS A 108 15.57 6.48 -10.15
N ASN A 109 14.82 5.71 -10.91
CA ASN A 109 13.43 6.05 -11.23
C ASN A 109 12.56 5.94 -9.99
N ILE A 110 11.76 6.97 -9.76
CA ILE A 110 10.66 6.95 -8.81
C ILE A 110 9.43 6.40 -9.54
N ILE A 111 8.76 5.44 -8.92
CA ILE A 111 7.62 4.74 -9.52
C ILE A 111 6.40 4.98 -8.65
N GLY A 112 5.24 5.17 -9.28
CA GLY A 112 3.97 4.97 -8.60
C GLY A 112 3.43 6.13 -7.79
N ILE A 113 4.08 7.30 -7.76
CA ILE A 113 3.51 8.47 -7.05
C ILE A 113 2.54 9.19 -8.01
N PRO A 114 1.21 9.09 -7.80
CA PRO A 114 0.28 9.82 -8.64
C PRO A 114 0.39 11.33 -8.35
N ASP A 115 0.28 12.14 -9.40
CA ASP A 115 0.39 13.60 -9.28
C ASP A 115 -1.00 14.22 -9.18
N CYS A 116 -1.62 14.10 -7.99
CA CYS A 116 -2.96 14.63 -7.72
C CYS A 116 -2.97 16.16 -7.78
N PHE A 117 -1.87 16.79 -7.38
CA PHE A 117 -1.77 18.25 -7.31
C PHE A 117 -1.80 18.90 -8.70
N SER A 118 -1.09 18.31 -9.66
CA SER A 118 -1.08 18.82 -11.04
C SER A 118 -2.37 18.49 -11.79
N ASP A 119 -2.98 17.33 -11.48
CA ASP A 119 -4.26 16.89 -12.04
C ASP A 119 -4.95 15.93 -11.07
N GLU A 120 -6.05 16.37 -10.47
CA GLU A 120 -6.83 15.60 -9.50
C GLU A 120 -7.31 14.26 -10.08
N ALA A 121 -7.51 14.18 -11.40
CA ALA A 121 -7.94 12.96 -12.07
C ALA A 121 -6.91 11.81 -11.98
N ASN A 122 -5.64 12.09 -11.65
CA ASN A 122 -4.62 11.06 -11.45
C ASN A 122 -4.81 10.25 -10.17
N CYS A 123 -5.64 10.74 -9.26
CA CYS A 123 -5.93 10.11 -7.97
C CYS A 123 -7.40 9.77 -7.80
N ASP A 124 -8.16 9.97 -8.88
CA ASP A 124 -9.55 9.61 -8.98
C ASP A 124 -9.68 8.27 -9.70
N PHE A 125 -10.27 7.29 -9.01
CA PHE A 125 -10.35 5.90 -9.45
C PHE A 125 -11.81 5.45 -9.51
N ASN A 126 -12.70 6.24 -10.11
CA ASN A 126 -14.14 6.00 -10.10
C ASN A 126 -14.62 4.85 -10.99
N ILE A 127 -13.81 4.43 -11.96
CA ILE A 127 -14.15 3.32 -12.85
C ILE A 127 -13.73 2.01 -12.17
N ASP A 128 -14.71 1.17 -11.86
CA ASP A 128 -14.46 -0.18 -11.37
C ASP A 128 -14.10 -1.16 -12.49
N GLU A 129 -13.80 -2.41 -12.13
CA GLU A 129 -13.37 -3.43 -13.08
C GLU A 129 -14.44 -3.76 -14.13
N GLU A 130 -15.72 -3.83 -13.74
CA GLU A 130 -16.81 -4.19 -14.64
C GLU A 130 -17.11 -3.05 -15.62
N GLN A 131 -17.05 -1.81 -15.16
CA GLN A 131 -17.11 -0.63 -16.01
C GLN A 131 -15.94 -0.58 -16.99
N ALA A 132 -14.71 -0.86 -16.53
CA ALA A 132 -13.53 -0.91 -17.39
C ALA A 132 -13.66 -1.99 -18.48
N LYS A 133 -14.20 -3.18 -18.13
CA LYS A 133 -14.51 -4.23 -19.10
C LYS A 133 -15.57 -3.80 -20.11
N ALA A 134 -16.64 -3.14 -19.67
CA ALA A 134 -17.66 -2.62 -20.57
C ALA A 134 -17.07 -1.62 -21.59
N ILE A 135 -16.27 -0.68 -21.12
CA ILE A 135 -15.55 0.29 -21.96
C ILE A 135 -14.62 -0.43 -22.96
N ALA A 136 -13.88 -1.44 -22.52
CA ALA A 136 -13.00 -2.20 -23.39
C ALA A 136 -13.77 -2.94 -24.50
N SER A 137 -14.91 -3.55 -24.16
CA SER A 137 -15.80 -4.20 -25.12
C SER A 137 -16.32 -3.19 -26.15
N ASP A 138 -16.82 -2.04 -25.69
CA ASP A 138 -17.36 -0.99 -26.56
C ASP A 138 -16.29 -0.37 -27.47
N ALA A 139 -15.04 -0.34 -27.00
CA ALA A 139 -13.88 0.12 -27.76
C ALA A 139 -13.34 -0.92 -28.76
N GLY A 140 -13.94 -2.11 -28.84
CA GLY A 140 -13.58 -3.15 -29.80
C GLY A 140 -12.42 -4.05 -29.36
N LEU A 141 -12.17 -4.17 -28.05
CA LEU A 141 -11.31 -5.24 -27.55
C LEU A 141 -12.04 -6.57 -27.69
N ASP A 142 -11.50 -7.46 -28.52
CA ASP A 142 -12.11 -8.76 -28.77
C ASP A 142 -11.98 -9.69 -27.53
N SER A 143 -12.95 -10.59 -27.34
CA SER A 143 -12.80 -11.70 -26.39
C SER A 143 -11.59 -12.56 -26.76
N GLY A 144 -10.85 -13.00 -25.74
CA GLY A 144 -9.70 -13.88 -25.92
C GLY A 144 -10.06 -15.37 -25.94
N VAL A 145 -9.05 -16.22 -26.14
CA VAL A 145 -9.12 -17.67 -25.87
C VAL A 145 -9.23 -17.98 -24.36
N LYS A 146 -9.06 -16.95 -23.52
CA LYS A 146 -9.22 -16.96 -22.07
C LYS A 146 -9.97 -15.69 -21.65
N ALA A 147 -10.47 -15.69 -20.42
CA ALA A 147 -11.00 -14.47 -19.79
C ALA A 147 -9.95 -13.35 -19.83
N TRP A 148 -10.39 -12.11 -20.00
CA TRP A 148 -9.50 -10.97 -19.96
C TRP A 148 -8.79 -10.89 -18.62
N LYS A 149 -7.49 -10.59 -18.69
CA LYS A 149 -6.73 -10.23 -17.50
C LYS A 149 -6.86 -8.72 -17.30
N THR A 150 -7.31 -8.35 -16.11
CA THR A 150 -7.63 -6.97 -15.74
C THR A 150 -6.79 -6.54 -14.53
N GLY A 151 -6.46 -5.26 -14.47
CA GLY A 151 -5.83 -4.67 -13.29
C GLY A 151 -5.49 -3.20 -13.51
N ILE A 152 -5.39 -2.45 -12.42
CA ILE A 152 -4.84 -1.09 -12.46
C ILE A 152 -3.35 -1.16 -12.22
N LEU A 153 -2.56 -0.65 -13.15
CA LEU A 153 -1.09 -0.71 -13.11
C LEU A 153 -0.49 0.66 -13.39
N TRP A 154 0.67 0.95 -12.77
CA TRP A 154 1.43 2.14 -13.08
C TRP A 154 1.96 2.06 -14.51
N ASN A 155 1.63 3.04 -15.33
CA ASN A 155 2.15 3.15 -16.68
C ASN A 155 3.22 4.25 -16.75
N GLY A 156 4.47 3.85 -17.01
CA GLY A 156 5.61 4.78 -17.05
C GLY A 156 5.61 5.76 -18.23
N LYS A 157 4.87 5.48 -19.32
CA LYS A 157 4.72 6.43 -20.44
C LYS A 157 3.82 7.60 -20.04
N TYR A 158 2.74 7.30 -19.33
CA TYR A 158 1.76 8.29 -18.89
C TYR A 158 2.05 8.86 -17.48
N ASN A 159 2.95 8.25 -16.73
CA ASN A 159 3.24 8.56 -15.33
C ASN A 159 1.99 8.60 -14.45
N LYS A 160 1.09 7.62 -14.64
CA LYS A 160 -0.12 7.46 -13.84
C LYS A 160 -0.60 6.01 -13.84
N TYR A 161 -1.50 5.70 -12.92
CA TYR A 161 -2.17 4.41 -12.87
C TYR A 161 -3.28 4.34 -13.91
N LEU A 162 -3.31 3.24 -14.67
CA LEU A 162 -4.30 3.01 -15.73
C LEU A 162 -4.91 1.62 -15.56
N TRP A 163 -6.19 1.50 -15.93
CA TRP A 163 -6.76 0.20 -16.21
C TRP A 163 -6.03 -0.41 -17.39
N HIS A 164 -5.53 -1.63 -17.20
CA HIS A 164 -4.88 -2.43 -18.21
C HIS A 164 -5.69 -3.71 -18.39
N ILE A 165 -6.30 -3.86 -19.57
CA ILE A 165 -7.11 -5.03 -19.91
C ILE A 165 -6.44 -5.74 -21.07
N ILE A 166 -6.10 -7.00 -20.86
CA ILE A 166 -5.35 -7.83 -21.80
C ILE A 166 -6.26 -8.95 -22.30
N SER A 167 -6.41 -9.00 -23.63
CA SER A 167 -7.08 -10.09 -24.34
C SER A 167 -6.05 -10.97 -25.05
N THR A 168 -5.91 -12.21 -24.61
CA THR A 168 -5.10 -13.22 -25.30
C THR A 168 -5.91 -13.85 -26.42
N THR A 169 -5.59 -13.56 -27.68
CA THR A 169 -6.34 -14.09 -28.84
C THR A 169 -5.75 -15.38 -29.39
N PHE A 170 -4.50 -15.71 -29.01
CA PHE A 170 -3.87 -16.98 -29.35
C PHE A 170 -2.83 -17.35 -28.28
N GLU A 171 -2.78 -18.62 -27.93
CA GLU A 171 -1.81 -19.18 -27.00
C GLU A 171 -1.55 -20.65 -27.36
N ALA A 172 -0.29 -21.02 -27.46
CA ALA A 172 0.12 -22.38 -27.80
C ALA A 172 1.48 -22.73 -27.18
N GLY A 173 1.74 -24.03 -27.08
CA GLY A 173 3.00 -24.57 -26.58
C GLY A 173 3.00 -24.85 -25.07
N GLY A 174 4.17 -25.22 -24.56
CA GLY A 174 4.42 -25.55 -23.15
C GLY A 174 5.66 -24.85 -22.63
N ASN A 175 6.17 -25.28 -21.48
CA ASN A 175 7.22 -24.57 -20.73
C ASN A 175 8.50 -24.25 -21.54
N GLU A 176 8.85 -25.04 -22.55
CA GLU A 176 10.07 -24.83 -23.34
C GLU A 176 9.88 -23.93 -24.58
N ARG A 177 8.64 -23.78 -25.07
CA ARG A 177 8.29 -22.98 -26.26
C ARG A 177 6.87 -22.44 -26.12
N TYR A 178 6.72 -21.40 -25.31
CA TYR A 178 5.45 -20.73 -25.11
C TYR A 178 5.29 -19.59 -26.11
N ILE A 179 4.21 -19.62 -26.89
CA ILE A 179 3.87 -18.58 -27.85
C ILE A 179 2.49 -18.05 -27.50
N ALA A 180 2.36 -16.74 -27.39
CA ALA A 180 1.09 -16.08 -27.16
C ALA A 180 1.02 -14.74 -27.87
N ARG A 181 -0.17 -14.32 -28.27
CA ARG A 181 -0.41 -12.99 -28.81
C ARG A 181 -1.83 -12.53 -28.50
N GLY A 182 -2.04 -11.24 -28.61
CA GLY A 182 -3.32 -10.66 -28.31
C GLY A 182 -3.33 -9.16 -28.46
N LYS A 183 -4.32 -8.55 -27.83
CA LYS A 183 -4.48 -7.11 -27.73
C LYS A 183 -4.50 -6.68 -26.27
N GLU A 184 -4.13 -5.44 -26.03
CA GLU A 184 -4.31 -4.77 -24.75
C GLU A 184 -4.97 -3.42 -24.97
N ILE A 185 -5.69 -2.94 -23.96
CA ILE A 185 -6.26 -1.60 -23.93
C ILE A 185 -5.88 -0.91 -22.61
N LEU A 186 -5.58 0.38 -22.71
CA LEU A 186 -5.27 1.26 -21.59
C LEU A 186 -6.39 2.28 -21.40
N ILE A 187 -6.96 2.33 -20.20
CA ILE A 187 -8.14 3.16 -19.88
C ILE A 187 -7.84 4.04 -18.65
N GLU A 188 -8.21 5.32 -18.71
CA GLU A 188 -8.14 6.22 -17.56
C GLU A 188 -9.16 5.82 -16.48
N PRO A 189 -8.73 5.61 -15.22
CA PRO A 189 -9.62 5.13 -14.16
C PRO A 189 -10.55 6.21 -13.59
N SER A 190 -10.32 7.48 -13.92
CA SER A 190 -11.16 8.60 -13.45
C SER A 190 -12.40 8.81 -14.32
N ASN A 191 -12.27 8.64 -15.63
CA ASN A 191 -13.31 9.03 -16.60
C ASN A 191 -13.60 7.98 -17.69
N GLY A 192 -12.87 6.87 -17.71
CA GLY A 192 -13.07 5.80 -18.70
C GLY A 192 -12.50 6.09 -20.10
N LYS A 193 -11.70 7.13 -20.27
CA LYS A 193 -11.09 7.47 -21.56
C LYS A 193 -10.12 6.38 -21.99
N VAL A 194 -10.35 5.82 -23.17
CA VAL A 194 -9.41 4.91 -23.83
C VAL A 194 -8.21 5.72 -24.34
N LEU A 195 -7.01 5.35 -23.89
CA LEU A 195 -5.76 5.99 -24.29
C LEU A 195 -5.10 5.25 -25.46
N GLU A 196 -5.06 3.92 -25.39
CA GLU A 196 -4.39 3.08 -26.38
C GLU A 196 -5.08 1.72 -26.52
N ILE A 197 -4.99 1.17 -27.73
CA ILE A 197 -5.24 -0.24 -28.02
C ILE A 197 -4.02 -0.74 -28.79
N ASN A 198 -3.31 -1.73 -28.25
CA ASN A 198 -2.06 -2.22 -28.82
C ASN A 198 -2.11 -3.74 -29.04
N ASP A 199 -1.41 -4.22 -30.06
CA ASP A 199 -1.11 -5.64 -30.21
C ASP A 199 0.12 -6.01 -29.36
N TRP A 200 0.08 -7.19 -28.73
CA TRP A 200 1.22 -7.76 -28.02
C TRP A 200 1.50 -9.18 -28.52
N ASN A 201 2.77 -9.61 -28.42
CA ASN A 201 3.17 -10.98 -28.75
C ASN A 201 4.37 -11.44 -27.91
N ILE A 202 4.37 -12.72 -27.57
CA ILE A 202 5.47 -13.49 -26.98
C ILE A 202 5.88 -14.51 -28.03
N ARG A 203 7.18 -14.60 -28.32
CA ARG A 203 7.77 -15.46 -29.36
C ARG A 203 8.72 -16.47 -28.76
#